data_AF-A0AAV0Z4U1-F1
#
_entry.id   AF-A0AAV0Z4U1-F1
#
_cell.length_a   1.000
_cell.length_b   1.000
_cell.length_c   1.000
_cell.angle_alpha   90.00
_cell.angle_beta   90.00
_cell.angle_gamma   90.00
#
_symmetry.space_group_name_H-M   'P 1'
#
loop_
_entity.id
_entity.type
_entity.pdbx_description
1 polymer ?
#
loop_
_entity_poly.entity_id
_entity_poly.type
_entity_poly.pdbx_seq_one_letter_code
_entity_poly.pdbx_strand_id
1 'polypeptide(L)'
;MAKNSLERYTHYYERWASNQSSRQKALSDLHQMQTVHIEKLSDTQCQPESQLKFITEAWLQIVECRRVLKWTYAYGFYLAEHEHAKKQFFEYLQGEAESGLERLHQCAEKELQVFLNGDGPSKDFNDFRTKLAGLTSVTRNYFENLVRELENGLCDVDSNGAASSKATGSKNAAGSSKGRGGRGKGTVRASMSSRITDDNHWSCEQCTYANVRSATACQMCNQPRR
;
A
#
# COMPACT_ATOMS: atom_id res chain seq x y z
N MET A 1 -34.29 14.06 -5.37
CA MET A 1 -33.64 12.87 -5.98
C MET A 1 -32.44 13.28 -6.85
N ALA A 2 -32.61 14.07 -7.91
CA ALA A 2 -31.48 14.48 -8.78
C ALA A 2 -30.31 15.21 -8.06
N LYS A 3 -30.59 16.09 -7.09
CA LYS A 3 -29.55 16.81 -6.34
C LYS A 3 -28.68 15.90 -5.47
N ASN A 4 -29.29 14.96 -4.74
CA ASN A 4 -28.58 14.03 -3.86
C ASN A 4 -27.69 13.06 -4.68
N SER A 5 -28.19 12.55 -5.80
CA SER A 5 -27.39 11.72 -6.72
C SER A 5 -26.19 12.48 -7.32
N LEU A 6 -26.36 13.78 -7.61
CA LEU A 6 -25.28 14.63 -8.12
C LEU A 6 -24.23 14.92 -7.04
N GLU A 7 -24.66 15.26 -5.82
CA GLU A 7 -23.76 15.48 -4.68
C GLU A 7 -22.92 14.23 -4.36
N ARG A 8 -23.55 13.05 -4.38
CA ARG A 8 -22.86 11.76 -4.23
C ARG A 8 -21.82 11.57 -5.32
N TYR A 9 -22.19 11.76 -6.59
CA TYR A 9 -21.25 11.63 -7.70
C TYR A 9 -20.06 12.60 -7.55
N THR A 10 -20.33 13.88 -7.26
CA THR A 10 -19.29 14.91 -7.07
C THR A 10 -18.30 14.50 -5.99
N HIS A 11 -18.79 14.04 -4.82
CA HIS A 11 -17.92 13.60 -3.72
C HIS A 11 -16.91 12.51 -4.15
N TYR A 12 -17.41 11.43 -4.77
CA TYR A 12 -16.54 10.32 -5.18
C TYR A 12 -15.64 10.69 -6.36
N TYR A 13 -16.15 11.47 -7.32
CA TYR A 13 -15.38 11.90 -8.48
C TYR A 13 -14.23 12.83 -8.09
N GLU A 14 -14.46 13.82 -7.21
CA GLU A 14 -13.41 14.73 -6.74
C GLU A 14 -12.28 13.97 -6.03
N ARG A 15 -12.62 12.97 -5.22
CA ARG A 15 -11.64 12.15 -4.51
C ARG A 15 -10.87 11.21 -5.43
N TRP A 16 -11.54 10.64 -6.43
CA TRP A 16 -10.90 9.87 -7.50
C TRP A 16 -9.91 10.74 -8.29
N ALA A 17 -10.34 11.94 -8.71
CA ALA A 17 -9.54 12.86 -9.50
C ALA A 17 -8.36 13.41 -8.69
N SER A 18 -8.58 13.74 -7.42
CA SER A 18 -7.55 14.17 -6.48
C SER A 18 -6.46 13.11 -6.34
N ASN A 19 -6.82 11.84 -6.11
CA ASN A 19 -5.84 10.76 -6.01
C ASN A 19 -5.07 10.53 -7.32
N GLN A 20 -5.71 10.68 -8.49
CA GLN A 20 -5.02 10.63 -9.78
C GLN A 20 -3.99 11.76 -9.91
N SER A 21 -4.38 13.00 -9.58
CA SER A 21 -3.50 14.16 -9.63
C SER A 21 -2.33 14.03 -8.64
N SER A 22 -2.61 13.68 -7.39
CA SER A 22 -1.59 13.45 -6.36
C SER A 22 -0.65 12.30 -6.72
N ARG A 23 -1.13 11.25 -7.39
CA ARG A 23 -0.26 10.19 -7.92
C ARG A 23 0.68 10.72 -8.99
N GLN A 24 0.20 11.55 -9.91
CA GLN A 24 1.03 12.12 -10.96
C GLN A 24 2.12 13.04 -10.38
N LYS A 25 1.79 13.82 -9.35
CA LYS A 25 2.77 14.60 -8.58
C LYS A 25 3.79 13.68 -7.90
N ALA A 26 3.34 12.66 -7.17
CA ALA A 26 4.24 11.73 -6.48
C ALA A 26 5.18 10.98 -7.45
N LEU A 27 4.75 10.69 -8.68
CA LEU A 27 5.62 10.14 -9.73
C LEU A 27 6.70 11.14 -10.17
N SER A 28 6.34 12.42 -10.32
CA SER A 28 7.30 13.49 -10.62
C SER A 28 8.31 13.66 -9.48
N ASP A 29 7.83 13.67 -8.23
CA ASP A 29 8.67 13.81 -7.04
C ASP A 29 9.60 12.59 -6.87
N LEU A 30 9.10 11.37 -7.11
CA LEU A 30 9.90 10.15 -7.16
C LEU A 30 11.01 10.25 -8.21
N HIS A 31 10.70 10.75 -9.41
CA HIS A 31 11.69 10.92 -10.47
C HIS A 31 12.77 11.94 -10.08
N GLN A 32 12.39 13.08 -9.50
CA GLN A 32 13.36 14.05 -8.97
C GLN A 32 14.19 13.44 -7.83
N MET A 33 13.56 12.64 -6.97
CA MET A 33 14.29 11.96 -5.90
C MET A 33 15.36 11.02 -6.45
N GLN A 34 15.02 10.21 -7.44
CA GLN A 34 15.94 9.23 -8.04
C GLN A 34 17.07 9.87 -8.85
N THR A 35 16.81 11.00 -9.52
CA THR A 35 17.75 11.60 -10.47
C THR A 35 18.62 12.70 -9.90
N VAL A 36 18.18 13.37 -8.83
CA VAL A 36 18.86 14.54 -8.27
C VAL A 36 19.12 14.39 -6.78
N HIS A 37 18.08 14.08 -6.01
CA HIS A 37 18.18 14.23 -4.56
C HIS A 37 18.88 13.06 -3.85
N ILE A 38 18.86 11.85 -4.40
CA ILE A 38 19.57 10.70 -3.81
C ILE A 38 21.09 10.91 -3.85
N GLU A 39 21.64 11.36 -4.99
CA GLU A 39 23.07 11.68 -5.13
C GLU A 39 23.45 12.81 -4.16
N LYS A 40 22.70 13.91 -4.15
CA LYS A 40 22.91 15.01 -3.22
C LYS A 40 22.90 14.54 -1.76
N LEU A 41 21.91 13.72 -1.38
CA LEU A 41 21.78 13.23 -0.01
C LEU A 41 22.90 12.26 0.36
N SER A 42 23.37 11.44 -0.59
CA SER A 42 24.53 10.55 -0.44
C SER A 42 25.77 11.35 -0.04
N ASP A 43 26.03 12.46 -0.74
CA ASP A 43 27.14 13.36 -0.45
C ASP A 43 26.96 14.07 0.90
N THR A 44 25.78 14.67 1.14
CA THR A 44 25.51 15.42 2.38
C THR A 44 25.58 14.54 3.63
N GLN A 45 25.06 13.31 3.56
CA GLN A 45 25.02 12.41 4.72
C GLN A 45 26.23 11.46 4.79
N CYS A 46 27.14 11.52 3.82
CA CYS A 46 28.27 10.58 3.67
C CYS A 46 27.79 9.11 3.74
N GLN A 47 26.74 8.78 3.00
CA GLN A 47 26.14 7.44 2.96
C GLN A 47 26.06 6.95 1.51
N PRO A 48 26.50 5.72 1.19
CA PRO A 48 26.35 5.19 -0.16
C PRO A 48 24.88 5.16 -0.59
N GLU A 49 24.58 5.48 -1.86
CA GLU A 49 23.22 5.45 -2.41
C GLU A 49 22.47 4.13 -2.17
N SER A 50 23.22 3.01 -2.15
CA SER A 50 22.66 1.69 -1.83
C SER A 50 21.97 1.62 -0.46
N GLN A 51 22.38 2.46 0.49
CA GLN A 51 21.77 2.58 1.82
C GLN A 51 20.62 3.60 1.87
N LEU A 52 20.33 4.29 0.76
CA LEU A 52 19.27 5.29 0.64
C LEU A 52 18.02 4.75 -0.08
N LYS A 53 18.04 3.49 -0.50
CA LYS A 53 16.92 2.82 -1.22
C LYS A 53 15.58 2.89 -0.50
N PHE A 54 15.59 2.96 0.84
CA PHE A 54 14.38 3.09 1.66
C PHE A 54 13.55 4.34 1.30
N ILE A 55 14.19 5.41 0.79
CA ILE A 55 13.50 6.63 0.36
C ILE A 55 12.74 6.37 -0.95
N THR A 56 13.38 5.69 -1.91
CA THR A 56 12.74 5.28 -3.17
C THR A 56 11.57 4.32 -2.90
N GLU A 57 11.75 3.37 -1.98
CA GLU A 57 10.69 2.45 -1.58
C GLU A 57 9.48 3.16 -0.96
N ALA A 58 9.72 4.20 -0.14
CA ALA A 58 8.65 5.02 0.42
C ALA A 58 7.84 5.74 -0.66
N TRP A 59 8.52 6.37 -1.63
CA TRP A 59 7.85 7.06 -2.74
C TRP A 59 7.08 6.11 -3.66
N LEU A 60 7.64 4.94 -3.98
CA LEU A 60 6.92 3.90 -4.72
C LEU A 60 5.66 3.45 -3.96
N GLN A 61 5.76 3.28 -2.64
CA GLN A 61 4.60 2.94 -1.81
C GLN A 61 3.54 4.04 -1.86
N ILE A 62 3.92 5.33 -1.76
CA ILE A 62 2.99 6.47 -1.89
C ILE A 62 2.27 6.45 -3.24
N VAL A 63 3.00 6.23 -4.34
CA VAL A 63 2.43 6.16 -5.69
C VAL A 63 1.39 5.04 -5.82
N GLU A 64 1.70 3.85 -5.31
CA GLU A 64 0.76 2.72 -5.33
C GLU A 64 -0.44 2.93 -4.40
N CYS A 65 -0.23 3.50 -3.21
CA CYS A 65 -1.32 3.86 -2.30
C CYS A 65 -2.31 4.84 -2.96
N ARG A 66 -1.83 5.88 -3.65
CA ARG A 66 -2.71 6.81 -4.39
C ARG A 66 -3.47 6.12 -5.52
N ARG A 67 -2.84 5.15 -6.21
CA ARG A 67 -3.52 4.32 -7.22
C ARG A 67 -4.65 3.49 -6.60
N VAL A 68 -4.40 2.84 -5.46
CA VAL A 68 -5.42 2.04 -4.78
C VAL A 68 -6.57 2.94 -4.32
N LEU A 69 -6.29 4.07 -3.65
CA LEU A 69 -7.33 5.00 -3.19
C LEU A 69 -8.22 5.51 -4.32
N LYS A 70 -7.62 5.87 -5.46
CA LYS A 70 -8.38 6.26 -6.66
C LYS A 70 -9.46 5.21 -6.97
N TRP A 71 -9.10 3.93 -6.98
CA TRP A 71 -10.04 2.85 -7.27
C TRP A 71 -10.97 2.50 -6.11
N THR A 72 -10.57 2.71 -4.86
CA THR A 72 -11.48 2.52 -3.72
C THR A 72 -12.61 3.54 -3.72
N TYR A 73 -12.38 4.79 -4.17
CA TYR A 73 -13.46 5.75 -4.37
C TYR A 73 -14.42 5.33 -5.49
N ALA A 74 -13.92 4.73 -6.58
CA ALA A 74 -14.79 4.14 -7.59
C ALA A 74 -15.62 2.96 -7.02
N TYR A 75 -14.98 2.08 -6.24
CA TYR A 75 -15.64 0.98 -5.55
C TYR A 75 -16.75 1.47 -4.60
N GLY A 76 -16.42 2.42 -3.72
CA GLY A 76 -17.36 2.98 -2.74
C GLY A 76 -18.56 3.69 -3.38
N PHE A 77 -18.41 4.24 -4.59
CA PHE A 77 -19.53 4.82 -5.34
C PHE A 77 -20.56 3.77 -5.75
N TYR A 78 -20.13 2.54 -6.08
CA TYR A 78 -21.02 1.45 -6.49
C TYR A 78 -21.46 0.54 -5.34
N LEU A 79 -20.89 0.70 -4.14
CA LEU A 79 -21.33 -0.03 -2.96
C LEU A 79 -22.78 0.35 -2.59
N ALA A 80 -23.63 -0.65 -2.40
CA ALA A 80 -25.06 -0.44 -2.26
C ALA A 80 -25.42 0.24 -0.92
N GLU A 81 -26.31 1.24 -0.96
CA GLU A 81 -26.63 2.04 0.23
C GLU A 81 -27.28 1.25 1.37
N HIS A 82 -27.98 0.15 1.06
CA HIS A 82 -28.63 -0.70 2.05
C HIS A 82 -27.65 -1.65 2.76
N GLU A 83 -26.45 -1.86 2.23
CA GLU A 83 -25.39 -2.68 2.85
C GLU A 83 -24.61 -1.85 3.89
N HIS A 84 -25.32 -1.31 4.88
CA HIS A 84 -24.77 -0.36 5.86
C HIS A 84 -23.52 -0.87 6.58
N ALA A 85 -23.50 -2.13 6.99
CA ALA A 85 -22.36 -2.73 7.70
C ALA A 85 -21.11 -2.80 6.80
N LYS A 86 -21.26 -3.20 5.54
CA LYS A 86 -20.16 -3.24 4.55
C LYS A 86 -19.63 -1.85 4.29
N LYS A 87 -20.53 -0.87 4.13
CA LYS A 87 -20.15 0.51 3.91
C LYS A 87 -19.34 1.09 5.08
N GLN A 88 -19.79 0.89 6.32
CA GLN A 88 -19.07 1.35 7.50
C GLN A 88 -17.70 0.69 7.64
N PHE A 89 -17.62 -0.62 7.40
CA PHE A 89 -16.35 -1.34 7.44
C PHE A 89 -15.38 -0.88 6.36
N PHE A 90 -15.88 -0.71 5.13
CA PHE A 90 -15.11 -0.14 4.02
C PHE A 90 -14.57 1.27 4.34
N GLU A 91 -15.43 2.17 4.83
CA GLU A 91 -15.04 3.55 5.19
C GLU A 91 -13.99 3.56 6.31
N TYR A 92 -14.09 2.66 7.28
CA TYR A 92 -13.08 2.47 8.32
C TYR A 92 -11.73 2.05 7.73
N LEU A 93 -11.71 0.99 6.91
CA LEU A 93 -10.49 0.50 6.27
C LEU A 93 -9.85 1.56 5.37
N GLN A 94 -10.67 2.27 4.58
CA GLN A 94 -10.22 3.36 3.73
C GLN A 94 -9.62 4.49 4.57
N GLY A 95 -10.27 4.89 5.67
CA GLY A 95 -9.77 5.94 6.56
C GLY A 95 -8.42 5.61 7.20
N GLU A 96 -8.24 4.37 7.67
CA GLU A 96 -6.95 3.91 8.22
C GLU A 96 -5.83 3.96 7.16
N ALA A 97 -6.13 3.50 5.94
CA ALA A 97 -5.20 3.55 4.82
C ALA A 97 -4.84 4.99 4.41
N GLU A 98 -5.82 5.89 4.32
CA GLU A 98 -5.60 7.31 4.02
C GLU A 98 -4.73 8.00 5.08
N SER A 99 -5.02 7.76 6.36
CA SER A 99 -4.25 8.29 7.49
C SER A 99 -2.80 7.77 7.49
N GLY A 100 -2.60 6.48 7.19
CA GLY A 100 -1.26 5.90 6.99
C GLY A 100 -0.51 6.56 5.83
N LEU A 101 -1.18 6.74 4.68
CA LEU A 101 -0.61 7.38 3.51
C LEU A 101 -0.18 8.82 3.78
N GLU A 102 -1.01 9.61 4.44
CA GLU A 102 -0.69 11.02 4.67
C GLU A 102 0.52 11.18 5.60
N ARG A 103 0.61 10.36 6.66
CA ARG A 103 1.80 10.33 7.54
C ARG A 103 3.07 9.94 6.79
N LEU A 104 3.00 8.90 5.95
CA LEU A 104 4.13 8.47 5.13
C LEU A 104 4.57 9.57 4.15
N HIS A 105 3.60 10.17 3.45
CA HIS A 105 3.86 11.20 2.46
C HIS A 105 4.45 12.47 3.10
N GLN A 106 3.94 12.90 4.25
CA GLN A 106 4.50 14.02 5.01
C GLN A 106 5.95 13.76 5.41
N CYS A 107 6.28 12.55 5.88
CA CYS A 107 7.64 12.20 6.27
C CYS A 107 8.59 12.20 5.04
N ALA A 108 8.16 11.60 3.93
CA ALA A 108 8.94 11.54 2.69
C ALA A 108 9.14 12.91 2.02
N GLU A 109 8.13 13.79 2.06
CA GLU A 109 8.16 15.08 1.36
C GLU A 109 8.76 16.20 2.22
N LYS A 110 8.37 16.31 3.50
CA LYS A 110 8.70 17.46 4.35
C LYS A 110 9.85 17.20 5.30
N GLU A 111 9.81 16.07 6.01
CA GLU A 111 10.85 15.77 7.01
C GLU A 111 12.20 15.47 6.34
N LEU A 112 12.19 14.85 5.16
CA LEU A 112 13.39 14.60 4.37
C LEU A 112 14.15 15.89 4.02
N GLN A 113 13.45 17.01 3.83
CA GLN A 113 14.05 18.28 3.39
C GLN A 113 15.09 18.81 4.37
N VAL A 114 14.95 18.51 5.66
CA VAL A 114 15.91 18.92 6.69
C VAL A 114 17.30 18.31 6.42
N PHE A 115 17.33 17.08 5.89
CA PHE A 115 18.58 16.38 5.58
C PHE A 115 19.12 16.71 4.19
N LEU A 116 18.26 17.08 3.24
CA LEU A 116 18.64 17.55 1.90
C LEU A 116 19.24 18.96 1.90
N ASN A 117 18.84 19.79 2.86
CA ASN A 117 19.27 21.18 2.97
C ASN A 117 20.26 21.42 4.12
N GLY A 118 20.69 20.36 4.80
CA GLY A 118 21.69 20.46 5.86
C GLY A 118 23.11 20.61 5.30
N ASP A 119 24.00 21.18 6.11
CA ASP A 119 25.41 21.43 5.74
C ASP A 119 26.35 20.23 5.98
N GLY A 120 25.79 19.04 6.29
CA GLY A 120 26.57 17.82 6.49
C GLY A 120 25.80 16.69 7.17
N PRO A 121 26.51 15.61 7.57
CA PRO A 121 25.90 14.43 8.15
C PRO A 121 25.19 14.74 9.47
N SER A 122 23.93 14.33 9.58
CA SER A 122 23.15 14.46 10.80
C SER A 122 23.10 13.14 11.56
N LYS A 123 23.24 13.22 12.89
CA LYS A 123 23.06 12.06 13.78
C LYS A 123 21.63 11.52 13.74
N ASP A 124 20.67 12.40 13.49
CA ASP A 124 19.24 12.08 13.46
C ASP A 124 18.82 11.40 12.14
N PHE A 125 19.71 11.30 11.16
CA PHE A 125 19.40 10.69 9.86
C PHE A 125 19.06 9.20 9.97
N ASN A 126 19.71 8.48 10.91
CA ASN A 126 19.38 7.08 11.16
C ASN A 126 18.01 6.89 11.81
N ASP A 127 17.59 7.84 12.65
CA ASP A 127 16.25 7.84 13.24
C ASP A 127 15.20 8.13 12.17
N PHE A 128 15.47 9.09 11.28
CA PHE A 128 14.65 9.35 10.10
C PHE A 128 14.54 8.12 9.20
N ARG A 129 15.66 7.43 8.92
CA ARG A 129 15.68 6.19 8.13
C ARG A 129 14.75 5.14 8.73
N THR A 130 14.87 4.91 10.03
CA THR A 130 14.04 3.94 10.77
C THR A 130 12.57 4.34 10.72
N LYS A 131 12.27 5.63 10.94
CA LYS A 131 10.91 6.18 10.89
C LYS A 131 10.28 6.03 9.51
N LEU A 132 10.98 6.42 8.43
CA LEU A 132 10.45 6.37 7.08
C LEU A 132 10.22 4.92 6.62
N ALA A 133 11.16 4.02 6.88
CA ALA A 133 11.01 2.61 6.59
C ALA A 133 9.84 1.98 7.38
N GLY A 134 9.71 2.33 8.66
CA GLY A 134 8.61 1.90 9.51
C GLY A 134 7.25 2.37 9.01
N LEU A 135 7.10 3.66 8.69
CA LEU A 135 5.89 4.22 8.09
C LEU A 135 5.57 3.55 6.75
N THR A 136 6.58 3.29 5.91
CA THR A 136 6.40 2.60 4.63
C THR A 136 5.79 1.21 4.82
N SER A 137 6.33 0.44 5.77
CA SER A 137 5.83 -0.90 6.11
C SER A 137 4.41 -0.86 6.67
N VAL A 138 4.14 0.02 7.64
CA VAL A 138 2.81 0.16 8.25
C VAL A 138 1.77 0.59 7.22
N THR A 139 2.08 1.58 6.39
CA THR A 139 1.18 2.02 5.31
C THR A 139 0.92 0.91 4.31
N ARG A 140 1.94 0.13 3.93
CA ARG A 140 1.74 -1.06 3.08
C ARG A 140 0.74 -2.03 3.70
N ASN A 141 0.87 -2.35 4.99
CA ASN A 141 -0.04 -3.27 5.68
C ASN A 141 -1.50 -2.76 5.67
N TYR A 142 -1.74 -1.47 5.88
CA TYR A 142 -3.09 -0.90 5.79
C TYR A 142 -3.70 -1.10 4.40
N PHE A 143 -2.91 -0.87 3.35
CA PHE A 143 -3.36 -1.02 1.97
C PHE A 143 -3.54 -2.48 1.55
N GLU A 144 -2.65 -3.39 1.96
CA GLU A 144 -2.81 -4.83 1.74
C GLU A 144 -4.07 -5.36 2.42
N ASN A 145 -4.34 -4.91 3.65
CA ASN A 145 -5.58 -5.25 4.35
C ASN A 145 -6.81 -4.71 3.59
N LEU A 146 -6.81 -3.43 3.22
CA LEU A 146 -7.90 -2.82 2.46
C LEU A 146 -8.18 -3.57 1.15
N VAL A 147 -7.15 -3.88 0.36
CA VAL A 147 -7.31 -4.61 -0.91
C VAL A 147 -7.86 -6.02 -0.67
N ARG A 148 -7.33 -6.74 0.32
CA ARG A 148 -7.82 -8.09 0.66
C ARG A 148 -9.29 -8.10 1.04
N GLU A 149 -9.73 -7.17 1.88
CA GLU A 149 -11.14 -7.10 2.30
C GLU A 149 -12.07 -6.72 1.13
N LEU A 150 -11.60 -5.87 0.22
CA LEU A 150 -12.32 -5.53 -1.01
C LEU A 150 -12.43 -6.73 -1.97
N GLU A 151 -11.36 -7.50 -2.14
CA GLU A 151 -11.36 -8.73 -2.95
C GLU A 151 -12.30 -9.80 -2.37
N ASN A 152 -12.44 -9.84 -1.04
CA ASN A 152 -13.38 -10.70 -0.34
C ASN A 152 -14.84 -10.18 -0.34
N GLY A 153 -15.11 -9.06 -1.03
CA GLY A 153 -16.44 -8.47 -1.11
C GLY A 153 -17.00 -7.99 0.23
N LEU A 154 -16.12 -7.72 1.21
CA LEU A 154 -16.47 -7.28 2.56
C LEU A 154 -17.40 -8.25 3.30
N CYS A 155 -17.34 -9.56 3.02
CA CYS A 155 -18.30 -10.53 3.56
C CYS A 155 -18.18 -10.79 5.08
N ASP A 156 -17.07 -10.41 5.70
CA ASP A 156 -16.82 -10.63 7.13
C ASP A 156 -17.83 -9.90 8.04
N VAL A 157 -18.48 -8.84 7.55
CA VAL A 157 -19.53 -8.13 8.32
C VAL A 157 -20.88 -8.85 8.30
N ASP A 158 -21.13 -9.72 7.32
CA ASP A 158 -22.39 -10.49 7.22
C ASP A 158 -22.42 -11.64 8.26
N SER A 159 -21.22 -12.06 8.72
CA SER A 159 -21.05 -13.17 9.68
C SER A 159 -21.46 -12.83 11.12
N ASN A 160 -21.73 -11.56 11.44
CA ASN A 160 -22.11 -11.14 12.80
C ASN A 160 -23.62 -11.25 13.12
N GLY A 161 -24.42 -11.86 12.23
CA GLY A 161 -25.78 -12.31 12.54
C GLY A 161 -25.86 -13.70 13.19
N ALA A 162 -24.77 -14.49 13.19
CA ALA A 162 -24.77 -15.85 13.73
C ALA A 162 -23.39 -16.25 14.31
N ALA A 163 -23.22 -15.97 15.61
CA ALA A 163 -22.37 -16.67 16.59
C ALA A 163 -20.96 -17.15 16.17
N SER A 164 -19.93 -16.62 16.85
CA SER A 164 -19.02 -17.46 17.65
C SER A 164 -18.07 -16.65 18.53
N SER A 165 -18.46 -16.43 19.78
CA SER A 165 -17.52 -16.23 20.88
C SER A 165 -16.98 -17.59 21.33
N LYS A 166 -15.83 -18.00 20.78
CA LYS A 166 -14.96 -18.96 21.46
C LYS A 166 -13.71 -18.24 21.96
N ALA A 167 -13.79 -17.85 23.23
CA ALA A 167 -12.66 -17.40 24.02
C ALA A 167 -11.63 -18.54 24.15
N THR A 168 -10.40 -18.30 23.70
CA THR A 168 -9.24 -19.10 24.09
C THR A 168 -8.69 -18.57 25.41
N GLY A 169 -9.07 -19.21 26.51
CA GLY A 169 -8.45 -19.00 27.82
C GLY A 169 -7.07 -19.64 27.88
N SER A 170 -6.03 -18.82 28.06
CA SER A 170 -4.69 -19.29 28.40
C SER A 170 -4.64 -19.79 29.84
N LYS A 171 -4.29 -21.06 30.04
CA LYS A 171 -3.85 -21.59 31.33
C LYS A 171 -2.37 -21.97 31.23
N ASN A 172 -1.55 -21.31 32.03
CA ASN A 172 -0.17 -21.70 32.30
C ASN A 172 -0.14 -22.94 33.19
N ALA A 173 0.70 -23.92 32.84
CA ALA A 173 1.20 -24.93 33.77
C ALA A 173 2.58 -25.42 33.33
N ALA A 174 3.53 -25.36 34.27
CA ALA A 174 4.89 -25.86 34.15
C ALA A 174 4.96 -27.37 34.39
N GLY A 175 5.96 -28.05 33.82
CA GLY A 175 6.29 -29.44 34.15
C GLY A 175 7.44 -30.02 33.31
N SER A 176 8.63 -30.12 33.92
CA SER A 176 9.82 -30.79 33.39
C SER A 176 9.69 -32.32 33.37
N SER A 177 10.25 -33.01 32.35
CA SER A 177 11.09 -34.21 32.55
C SER A 177 11.80 -34.69 31.26
N LYS A 178 12.97 -35.28 31.47
CA LYS A 178 13.98 -35.80 30.53
C LYS A 178 13.52 -37.07 29.78
N GLY A 179 14.04 -37.27 28.56
CA GLY A 179 14.08 -38.58 27.88
C GLY A 179 14.91 -38.57 26.59
N ARG A 180 15.75 -39.58 26.40
CA ARG A 180 16.91 -39.67 25.47
C ARG A 180 16.55 -40.36 24.14
N GLY A 181 17.20 -39.91 23.05
CA GLY A 181 17.84 -40.79 22.05
C GLY A 181 17.09 -41.12 20.74
N GLY A 182 17.76 -40.90 19.60
CA GLY A 182 17.45 -41.62 18.34
C GLY A 182 17.69 -40.86 17.03
N ARG A 183 18.82 -41.17 16.35
CA ARG A 183 19.27 -40.73 15.01
C ARG A 183 18.25 -40.83 13.87
N GLY A 184 18.35 -39.95 12.86
CA GLY A 184 18.03 -40.31 11.46
C GLY A 184 17.61 -39.19 10.48
N LYS A 185 18.59 -38.54 9.83
CA LYS A 185 18.70 -38.17 8.40
C LYS A 185 17.45 -37.69 7.61
N GLY A 186 17.55 -36.51 6.97
CA GLY A 186 16.74 -36.19 5.77
C GLY A 186 16.48 -34.71 5.52
N THR A 187 17.37 -34.07 4.75
CA THR A 187 17.19 -32.74 4.15
C THR A 187 16.10 -32.75 3.06
N VAL A 188 15.07 -31.91 3.17
CA VAL A 188 14.34 -31.39 2.00
C VAL A 188 13.91 -29.94 2.28
N ARG A 189 14.47 -29.01 1.50
CA ARG A 189 13.97 -27.64 1.33
C ARG A 189 12.66 -27.71 0.54
N ALA A 190 11.59 -27.13 1.08
CA ALA A 190 10.42 -26.76 0.29
C ALA A 190 10.43 -25.24 0.10
N SER A 191 11.08 -24.79 -0.98
CA SER A 191 10.77 -23.51 -1.61
C SER A 191 9.39 -23.64 -2.26
N MET A 192 8.40 -22.86 -1.82
CA MET A 192 7.25 -22.55 -2.68
C MET A 192 7.58 -21.27 -3.43
N SER A 193 8.28 -21.45 -4.55
CA SER A 193 8.39 -20.47 -5.61
C SER A 193 7.11 -20.59 -6.45
N SER A 194 6.19 -19.64 -6.26
CA SER A 194 5.11 -19.38 -7.21
C SER A 194 5.59 -18.29 -8.16
N ARG A 195 6.49 -18.64 -9.09
CA ARG A 195 6.73 -17.86 -10.30
C ARG A 195 5.57 -18.14 -11.24
N ILE A 196 4.53 -17.31 -11.19
CA ILE A 196 3.62 -17.17 -12.32
C ILE A 196 4.26 -16.16 -13.26
N THR A 197 4.81 -16.67 -14.35
CA THR A 197 5.20 -15.89 -15.53
C THR A 197 3.91 -15.64 -16.32
N ASP A 198 3.19 -14.56 -16.01
CA ASP A 198 2.07 -14.08 -16.82
C ASP A 198 2.57 -12.98 -17.77
N ASP A 199 3.38 -13.38 -18.75
CA ASP A 199 3.95 -12.48 -19.77
C ASP A 199 2.91 -12.03 -20.82
N ASN A 200 1.62 -12.33 -20.62
CA ASN A 200 0.59 -12.16 -21.64
C ASN A 200 -0.32 -10.94 -21.46
N HIS A 201 -0.02 -10.10 -20.47
CA HIS A 201 -0.80 -8.89 -20.18
C HIS A 201 0.09 -7.64 -20.05
N TRP A 202 -0.45 -6.48 -20.42
CA TRP A 202 0.14 -5.17 -20.11
C TRP A 202 -0.86 -4.34 -19.30
N SER A 203 -0.36 -3.75 -18.22
CA SER A 203 -1.14 -2.83 -17.41
C SER A 203 -1.11 -1.46 -18.05
N CYS A 204 -2.27 -0.88 -18.32
CA CYS A 204 -2.31 0.46 -18.90
C CYS A 204 -1.82 1.52 -17.92
N GLU A 205 -0.94 2.42 -18.35
CA GLU A 205 -0.36 3.45 -17.48
C GLU A 205 -1.40 4.47 -16.95
N GLN A 206 -2.54 4.60 -17.64
CA GLN A 206 -3.61 5.56 -17.33
C GLN A 206 -4.71 4.96 -16.46
N CYS A 207 -5.23 3.79 -16.87
CA CYS A 207 -6.36 3.10 -16.24
C CYS A 207 -5.92 1.92 -15.36
N THR A 208 -4.67 1.46 -15.48
CA THR A 208 -4.09 0.30 -14.77
C THR A 208 -4.80 -1.04 -14.98
N TYR A 209 -5.77 -1.07 -15.90
CA TYR A 209 -6.42 -2.28 -16.36
C TYR A 209 -5.40 -3.20 -17.02
N ALA A 210 -5.50 -4.49 -16.70
CA ALA A 210 -4.70 -5.54 -17.32
C ALA A 210 -5.28 -5.85 -18.70
N ASN A 211 -4.60 -5.41 -19.74
CA ASN A 211 -4.97 -5.65 -21.12
C ASN A 211 -4.21 -6.85 -21.67
N VAL A 212 -4.82 -7.61 -22.56
CA VAL A 212 -4.11 -8.66 -23.31
C VAL A 212 -2.95 -8.07 -24.13
N ARG A 213 -1.84 -8.80 -24.26
CA ARG A 213 -0.61 -8.33 -24.96
C ARG A 213 -0.84 -7.94 -26.42
N SER A 214 -1.88 -8.45 -27.07
CA SER A 214 -2.26 -8.09 -28.44
C SER A 214 -3.02 -6.76 -28.55
N ALA A 215 -3.55 -6.21 -27.44
CA ALA A 215 -4.28 -4.96 -27.46
C ALA A 215 -3.34 -3.77 -27.67
N THR A 216 -3.68 -2.91 -28.63
CA THR A 216 -2.97 -1.65 -28.94
C THR A 216 -3.49 -0.45 -28.15
N ALA A 217 -4.61 -0.61 -27.41
CA ALA A 217 -5.19 0.41 -26.53
C ALA A 217 -5.85 -0.24 -25.28
N CYS A 218 -6.00 0.51 -24.17
CA CYS A 218 -6.68 0.04 -22.95
C CYS A 218 -8.15 -0.25 -23.27
N GLN A 219 -8.62 -1.49 -23.06
CA GLN A 219 -10.02 -1.87 -23.29
C GLN A 219 -11.00 -1.09 -22.40
N MET A 220 -10.53 -0.56 -21.27
CA MET A 220 -11.35 0.23 -20.34
C MET A 220 -11.37 1.73 -20.62
N CYS A 221 -10.28 2.34 -21.11
CA CYS A 221 -10.19 3.80 -21.27
C CYS A 221 -9.79 4.26 -22.68
N ASN A 222 -9.61 3.32 -23.61
CA ASN A 222 -9.24 3.52 -25.01
C ASN A 222 -7.93 4.29 -25.24
N GLN A 223 -7.07 4.41 -24.21
CA GLN A 223 -5.77 5.06 -24.32
C GLN A 223 -4.78 4.11 -25.02
N PRO A 224 -3.96 4.61 -25.97
CA PRO A 224 -3.01 3.78 -26.69
C PRO A 224 -1.95 3.19 -25.76
N ARG A 225 -1.50 1.99 -26.09
CA ARG A 225 -0.34 1.36 -25.46
C ARG A 225 0.90 2.15 -25.86
N ARG A 226 1.59 2.75 -24.88
CA ARG A 226 2.91 3.37 -25.09
C ARG A 226 4.01 2.31 -25.14
#